data_AF-A0A368F5Q4-F1
#
_entry.id   AF-A0A368F5Q4-F1
#
_cell.length_a   1.000
_cell.length_b   1.000
_cell.length_c   1.000
_cell.angle_alpha   90.00
_cell.angle_beta   90.00
_cell.angle_gamma   90.00
#
_symmetry.space_group_name_H-M   'P 1'
#
loop_
_entity.id
_entity.type
_entity.pdbx_description
1 polymer ?
#
loop_
_entity_poly.entity_id
_entity_poly.type
_entity_poly.pdbx_seq_one_letter_code
_entity_poly.pdbx_strand_id
1 'polypeptide(L)'
;MDDTGWVLDEATGVAPHLLPPPLLTDQDLVPLADEWQNAVPGRDLIRKSGTSFEPFSSPWIARLVVPPLSLNERNVWAEVFLLQIGFVQRSVTILRGY
;
A
#
# COMPACT_ATOMS: atom_id res chain seq x y z
N MET A 1 -25.96 -4.72 -5.92
CA MET A 1 -24.79 -5.63 -5.92
C MET A 1 -24.73 -6.22 -7.32
N ASP A 2 -23.57 -6.18 -7.97
CA ASP A 2 -23.42 -6.66 -9.35
C ASP A 2 -23.22 -8.17 -9.43
N ASP A 3 -23.09 -8.69 -10.65
CA ASP A 3 -22.90 -10.12 -10.94
C ASP A 3 -21.57 -10.68 -10.42
N THR A 4 -20.64 -9.81 -10.03
CA THR A 4 -19.35 -10.19 -9.42
C THR A 4 -19.38 -10.17 -7.90
N GLY A 5 -20.52 -9.76 -7.31
CA GLY A 5 -20.70 -9.68 -5.87
C GLY A 5 -20.14 -8.39 -5.26
N TRP A 6 -19.89 -7.35 -6.04
CA TRP A 6 -19.50 -6.04 -5.49
C TRP A 6 -20.74 -5.19 -5.19
N VAL A 7 -20.71 -4.51 -4.05
CA VAL A 7 -21.66 -3.42 -3.77
C VAL A 7 -21.29 -2.26 -4.69
N LEU A 8 -22.25 -1.81 -5.50
CA LEU A 8 -22.06 -0.67 -6.39
C LEU A 8 -22.55 0.61 -5.71
N ASP A 9 -21.89 1.72 -6.01
CA ASP A 9 -22.40 3.04 -5.69
C ASP A 9 -23.67 3.34 -6.50
N GLU A 10 -24.68 3.90 -5.85
CA GLU A 10 -26.00 4.11 -6.45
C GLU A 10 -25.98 5.21 -7.52
N ALA A 11 -25.17 6.25 -7.34
CA ALA A 11 -25.11 7.38 -8.25
C ALA A 11 -24.33 7.07 -9.53
N THR A 12 -23.28 6.25 -9.43
CA THR A 12 -22.35 5.98 -10.54
C THR A 12 -22.46 4.58 -11.12
N GLY A 13 -23.02 3.62 -10.39
CA GLY A 13 -23.04 2.21 -10.77
C GLY A 13 -21.65 1.56 -10.75
N VAL A 14 -20.66 2.20 -10.13
CA VAL A 14 -19.27 1.75 -10.07
C VAL A 14 -18.97 1.15 -8.70
N ALA A 15 -18.15 0.11 -8.65
CA ALA A 15 -17.68 -0.45 -7.39
C ALA A 15 -16.81 0.58 -6.63
N PRO A 16 -16.92 0.73 -5.30
CA PRO A 16 -16.23 1.77 -4.54
C PRO A 16 -14.72 1.84 -4.75
N HIS A 17 -14.07 0.69 -5.01
CA HIS A 17 -12.62 0.62 -5.22
C HIS A 17 -12.17 1.09 -6.62
N LEU A 18 -13.11 1.28 -7.55
CA LEU A 18 -12.87 1.80 -8.90
C LEU A 18 -13.26 3.29 -9.02
N LEU A 19 -13.89 3.86 -7.99
CA LEU A 19 -14.22 5.28 -7.98
C LEU A 19 -12.94 6.12 -7.94
N PRO A 20 -12.94 7.28 -8.62
CA PRO A 20 -11.83 8.21 -8.50
C PRO A 20 -11.69 8.67 -7.04
N PRO A 21 -10.47 8.97 -6.58
CA PRO A 21 -10.26 9.50 -5.24
C PRO A 21 -11.12 10.74 -4.98
N PRO A 22 -11.66 10.91 -3.77
CA PRO A 22 -12.51 12.05 -3.44
C PRO A 22 -11.78 13.38 -3.66
N LEU A 23 -12.54 14.43 -3.92
CA LEU A 23 -12.01 15.80 -3.95
C LEU A 23 -11.91 16.30 -2.51
N LEU A 24 -10.84 17.03 -2.21
CA LEU A 24 -10.79 17.82 -0.99
C LEU A 24 -11.71 19.02 -1.16
N THR A 25 -12.70 19.15 -0.29
CA THR A 25 -13.68 20.24 -0.31
C THR A 25 -13.61 21.06 0.97
N ASP A 26 -14.14 22.28 0.92
CA ASP A 26 -14.49 23.02 2.13
C ASP A 26 -15.80 22.49 2.77
N GLN A 27 -16.28 23.21 3.80
CA GLN A 27 -17.52 22.90 4.53
C GLN A 27 -18.78 22.98 3.65
N ASP A 28 -18.73 23.73 2.55
CA ASP A 28 -19.84 23.96 1.64
C ASP A 28 -19.79 23.02 0.41
N LEU A 29 -18.91 22.00 0.47
CA LEU A 29 -18.66 21.01 -0.59
C LEU A 29 -18.04 21.61 -1.87
N VAL A 30 -17.41 22.79 -1.77
CA VAL A 30 -16.70 23.39 -2.88
C VAL A 30 -15.28 22.80 -2.96
N PRO A 31 -14.84 22.27 -4.11
CA PRO A 31 -13.49 21.74 -4.25
C PRO A 31 -12.42 22.81 -3.99
N LEU A 32 -11.45 22.48 -3.14
CA LEU A 32 -10.27 23.32 -2.93
C LEU A 32 -9.39 23.36 -4.20
N ALA A 33 -8.54 24.38 -4.29
CA ALA A 33 -7.64 24.58 -5.42
C ALA A 33 -6.72 23.37 -5.68
N ASP A 34 -6.30 23.19 -6.94
CA ASP A 34 -5.54 22.03 -7.42
C ASP A 34 -4.27 21.73 -6.58
N GLU A 35 -3.61 22.77 -6.08
CA GLU A 35 -2.42 22.65 -5.23
C GLU A 35 -2.69 21.84 -3.94
N TRP A 36 -3.89 21.93 -3.38
CA TRP A 36 -4.33 21.18 -2.20
C TRP A 36 -4.82 19.77 -2.56
N GLN A 37 -5.33 19.58 -3.78
CA GLN A 37 -5.82 18.27 -4.24
C GLN A 37 -4.70 17.22 -4.33
N ASN A 38 -3.47 17.65 -4.55
CA ASN A 38 -2.31 16.76 -4.58
C ASN A 38 -1.97 16.15 -3.20
N ALA A 39 -2.50 16.71 -2.11
CA ALA A 39 -2.30 16.18 -0.76
C ALA A 39 -3.34 15.11 -0.38
N VAL A 40 -4.35 14.89 -1.21
CA VAL A 40 -5.38 13.88 -0.94
C VAL A 40 -4.83 12.48 -1.21
N PRO A 41 -4.95 11.55 -0.25
CA PRO A 41 -4.54 10.16 -0.46
C PRO A 41 -5.20 9.56 -1.72
N GLY A 42 -4.40 8.91 -2.57
CA GLY A 42 -4.84 8.29 -3.81
C GLY A 42 -4.85 9.23 -5.03
N ARG A 43 -4.76 10.56 -4.82
CA ARG A 43 -4.57 11.54 -5.91
C ARG A 43 -3.11 11.71 -6.33
N ASP A 44 -2.18 11.25 -5.51
CA ASP A 44 -0.75 11.19 -5.81
C ASP A 44 -0.43 10.36 -7.08
N LEU A 45 -1.39 9.56 -7.53
CA LEU A 45 -1.33 8.69 -8.71
C LEU A 45 -1.97 9.31 -9.96
N ILE A 46 -2.44 10.55 -9.88
CA ILE A 46 -3.23 11.16 -10.95
C ILE A 46 -2.58 12.49 -11.31
N ARG A 47 -1.98 12.56 -12.50
CA ARG A 47 -1.36 13.78 -12.99
C ARG A 47 -2.35 14.54 -13.86
N LYS A 48 -2.65 15.78 -13.48
CA LYS A 48 -3.46 16.70 -14.30
C LYS A 48 -2.61 17.25 -15.44
N SER A 49 -3.04 17.01 -16.69
CA SER A 49 -2.43 17.59 -17.90
C SER A 49 -3.48 18.39 -18.66
N GLY A 50 -3.50 19.71 -18.44
CA GLY A 50 -4.53 20.58 -19.01
C GLY A 50 -5.91 20.26 -18.43
N THR A 51 -6.82 19.76 -19.27
CA THR A 51 -8.17 19.33 -18.87
C THR A 51 -8.30 17.82 -18.61
N SER A 52 -7.26 17.02 -18.87
CA SER A 52 -7.28 15.58 -18.64
C SER A 52 -6.55 15.18 -17.34
N PHE A 53 -6.95 14.03 -16.79
CA PHE A 53 -6.30 13.38 -15.67
C PHE A 53 -5.69 12.06 -16.16
N GLU A 54 -4.37 11.98 -16.18
CA GLU A 54 -3.66 10.79 -16.63
C GLU A 54 -3.21 9.97 -15.41
N PRO A 55 -3.46 8.65 -15.40
CA PRO A 55 -2.89 7.76 -14.40
C PRO A 55 -1.36 7.84 -14.45
N PHE A 56 -0.76 8.12 -13.31
CA PHE A 56 0.69 8.08 -13.11
C PHE A 56 1.01 6.93 -12.15
N SER A 57 2.00 6.11 -12.49
CA SER A 57 2.45 5.04 -11.60
C SER A 57 3.01 5.65 -10.33
N SER A 58 2.43 5.28 -9.18
CA SER A 58 2.92 5.77 -7.88
C SER A 58 4.42 5.61 -7.77
N PRO A 59 5.17 6.61 -7.29
CA PRO A 59 6.53 6.38 -6.85
C PRO A 59 6.60 5.24 -5.82
N TRP A 60 5.55 5.00 -5.01
CA TRP A 60 5.50 3.91 -4.05
C TRP A 60 5.36 2.52 -4.67
N ILE A 61 4.72 2.43 -5.84
CA ILE A 61 4.57 1.18 -6.62
C ILE A 61 5.79 0.98 -7.52
N ALA A 62 6.32 2.06 -8.09
CA ALA A 62 7.46 2.04 -9.00
C ALA A 62 8.82 1.96 -8.28
N ARG A 63 8.88 2.31 -6.99
CA ARG A 63 10.07 2.07 -6.17
C ARG A 63 10.16 0.58 -5.84
N LEU A 64 11.09 -0.11 -6.48
CA LEU A 64 11.81 -1.20 -5.81
C LEU A 64 12.52 -0.56 -4.61
N VAL A 65 11.86 -0.48 -3.45
CA VAL A 65 12.39 0.19 -2.25
C VAL A 65 13.75 -0.42 -1.87
N VAL A 66 13.93 -1.71 -2.13
CA VAL A 66 15.23 -2.41 -2.18
C VAL A 66 15.07 -3.56 -3.18
N PRO A 67 16.02 -3.84 -4.10
CA PRO A 67 16.01 -5.09 -4.83
C PRO A 67 16.03 -6.26 -3.85
N PRO A 68 15.30 -7.35 -4.11
CA PRO A 68 15.34 -8.51 -3.23
C PRO A 68 16.78 -8.97 -3.06
N LEU A 69 17.17 -9.31 -1.83
CA LEU A 69 18.47 -9.92 -1.55
C LEU A 69 18.73 -11.09 -2.51
N SER A 70 19.98 -11.27 -2.91
CA SER A 70 20.37 -12.44 -3.71
C SER A 70 19.99 -13.73 -2.99
N LEU A 71 19.83 -14.83 -3.72
CA LEU A 71 19.50 -16.13 -3.11
C LEU A 71 20.51 -16.49 -2.02
N ASN A 72 21.78 -16.17 -2.24
CA ASN A 72 22.87 -16.42 -1.30
C ASN A 72 22.71 -15.62 0.00
N GLU A 73 22.44 -14.31 -0.09
CA GLU A 73 22.23 -13.46 1.09
C GLU A 73 20.97 -13.85 1.87
N ARG A 74 19.92 -14.29 1.18
CA ARG A 74 18.70 -14.82 1.83
C ARG A 74 18.98 -16.11 2.61
N ASN A 75 19.78 -17.01 2.05
CA ASN A 75 20.16 -18.25 2.72
C ASN A 75 21.00 -17.98 3.97
N VAL A 76 21.97 -17.05 3.89
CA VAL A 76 22.78 -16.64 5.05
C VAL A 76 21.89 -16.06 6.17
N TRP A 77 20.94 -15.18 5.82
CA TRP A 77 20.01 -14.63 6.80
C TRP A 77 19.09 -15.70 7.41
N ALA A 78 18.63 -16.67 6.61
CA ALA A 78 17.82 -17.78 7.10
C ALA A 78 18.60 -18.65 8.11
N GLU A 79 19.87 -18.95 7.83
CA GLU A 79 20.74 -19.69 8.77
C GLU A 79 20.97 -18.92 10.07
N VAL A 80 21.24 -17.61 9.99
CA VAL A 80 21.42 -16.75 11.17
C VAL A 80 20.15 -16.71 12.02
N PHE A 81 18.97 -16.54 11.41
CA PHE A 81 17.70 -16.55 12.13
C PHE A 81 17.38 -17.92 12.76
N LEU A 82 17.64 -19.03 12.06
CA LEU A 82 17.42 -20.37 12.58
C LEU A 82 18.38 -20.71 13.72
N LEU A 83 19.63 -20.26 13.66
CA LEU A 83 20.59 -20.37 14.76
C LEU A 83 20.13 -19.57 15.99
N GLN A 84 19.57 -18.39 15.79
CA GLN A 84 19.09 -17.55 16.88
C GLN A 84 17.83 -18.13 17.55
N ILE A 85 16.89 -18.68 16.77
CA ILE A 85 15.71 -19.39 17.30
C ILE A 85 16.13 -20.69 18.02
N GLY A 86 17.09 -21.44 17.46
CA GLY A 86 17.63 -22.64 18.07
C GLY A 86 18.37 -22.38 19.38
N PHE A 87 19.06 -21.23 19.49
CA PHE A 87 19.73 -20.80 20.73
C PHE A 87 18.73 -20.42 21.83
N VAL A 88 17.61 -19.79 21.47
CA VAL A 88 16.50 -19.50 22.39
C VAL A 88 15.87 -20.79 22.90
N GLN A 89 15.63 -21.79 22.03
CA GLN A 89 15.09 -23.08 22.48
C GLN A 89 16.04 -23.86 23.41
N ARG A 90 17.35 -23.90 23.11
CA ARG A 90 18.32 -24.56 24.01
C ARG A 90 18.44 -23.88 25.37
N SER A 91 18.37 -22.54 25.41
CA SER A 91 18.42 -21.79 26.68
C SER A 91 17.19 -22.02 27.55
N VAL A 92 16.00 -22.17 26.95
CA VAL A 92 14.75 -22.48 27.68
C VAL A 92 14.74 -23.92 28.20
N THR A 93 15.32 -24.89 27.49
CA THR A 93 15.43 -26.27 27.97
C THR A 93 16.39 -26.40 29.16
N ILE A 94 17.50 -25.66 29.18
CA ILE A 94 18.46 -25.67 30.29
C ILE A 94 17.86 -25.05 31.56
N LEU A 95 16.99 -24.04 31.43
CA LEU A 95 16.34 -23.37 32.58
C LEU A 95 15.11 -24.11 33.13
N ARG A 96 14.60 -25.16 32.47
CA ARG A 96 13.51 -26.01 32.99
C ARG A 96 13.99 -27.35 33.57
N GLY A 97 15.30 -27.58 33.60
CA GLY A 97 15.94 -28.79 34.11
C GLY A 97 16.61 -28.64 35.48
N TYR A 98 16.26 -27.62 36.26
CA TYR A 98 16.66 -27.42 37.66
C TYR A 98 15.44 -27.04 38.51
#